data_AF-A0A3M1II80-F1
#
_entry.id   AF-A0A3M1II80-F1
#
_cell.length_a   1.000
_cell.length_b   1.000
_cell.length_c   1.000
_cell.angle_alpha   90.00
_cell.angle_beta   90.00
_cell.angle_gamma   90.00
#
_symmetry.space_group_name_H-M   'P 1'
#
loop_
_entity.id
_entity.type
_entity.pdbx_description
1 polymer ?
#
loop_
_entity_poly.entity_id
_entity_poly.type
_entity_poly.pdbx_seq_one_letter_code
_entity_poly.pdbx_strand_id
1 'polypeptide(L)'
;MELAAVTYRHLFAFFSFFITLSFACSSRTYNENIKDAEKLFFVDNNPYEASKLLIEKVNDENEDQILYMLEAGHLLQAAGKYQASKKVYLLAQRKVDQKLKSVSTEVFSLLS
;
A
#
# COMPACT_ATOMS: atom_id res chain seq x y z
N MET A 1 27.45 -34.25 30.76
CA MET A 1 27.71 -32.92 30.15
C MET A 1 27.01 -32.73 28.80
N GLU A 2 26.63 -33.78 28.08
CA GLU A 2 25.97 -33.64 26.76
C GLU A 2 24.51 -33.13 26.79
N LEU A 3 23.75 -33.42 27.86
CA LEU A 3 22.33 -33.07 27.93
C LEU A 3 22.09 -31.54 27.93
N ALA A 4 23.00 -30.77 28.55
CA ALA A 4 22.93 -29.31 28.57
C ALA A 4 23.25 -28.70 27.20
N ALA A 5 24.19 -29.27 26.44
CA ALA A 5 24.58 -28.73 25.14
C ALA A 5 23.43 -28.82 24.10
N VAL A 6 22.63 -29.89 24.19
CA VAL A 6 21.46 -30.09 23.31
C VAL A 6 20.37 -29.08 23.63
N THR A 7 20.06 -28.84 24.91
CA THR A 7 19.04 -27.86 25.32
C THR A 7 19.44 -26.43 24.94
N TYR A 8 20.70 -26.04 25.12
CA TYR A 8 21.21 -24.74 24.67
C TYR A 8 21.15 -24.56 23.15
N ARG A 9 21.41 -25.62 22.37
CA ARG A 9 21.32 -25.57 20.90
C ARG A 9 19.89 -25.33 20.41
N HIS A 10 18.90 -25.95 21.06
CA HIS A 10 17.48 -25.72 20.75
C HIS A 10 17.01 -24.34 21.22
N LEU A 11 17.45 -23.87 22.39
CA LEU A 11 17.14 -22.52 22.89
C LEU A 11 17.71 -21.43 21.98
N PHE A 12 18.95 -21.60 21.50
CA PHE A 12 19.58 -20.68 20.56
C PHE A 12 18.86 -20.67 19.21
N ALA A 13 18.47 -21.83 18.68
CA ALA A 13 17.70 -21.93 17.44
C ALA A 13 16.32 -21.28 17.56
N PHE A 14 15.62 -21.49 18.69
CA PHE A 14 14.34 -20.82 18.98
C PHE A 14 14.50 -19.30 19.08
N PHE A 15 15.52 -18.83 19.81
CA PHE A 15 15.79 -17.40 19.97
C PHE A 15 16.15 -16.73 18.63
N SER A 16 16.97 -17.40 17.82
CA SER A 16 17.29 -16.95 16.45
C SER A 16 16.05 -16.87 15.56
N PHE A 17 15.13 -17.84 15.67
CA PHE A 17 13.86 -17.84 14.93
C PHE A 17 12.96 -16.65 15.33
N PHE A 18 12.84 -16.36 16.62
CA PHE A 18 12.07 -15.21 17.13
C PHE A 18 12.67 -13.86 16.69
N ILE A 19 14.00 -13.73 16.64
CA ILE A 19 14.66 -12.52 16.12
C ILE A 19 14.32 -12.34 14.63
N THR A 20 14.45 -13.38 13.81
CA THR A 20 14.15 -13.29 12.37
C THR A 20 12.68 -12.97 12.08
N LEU A 21 11.75 -13.45 12.91
CA LEU A 21 10.32 -13.18 12.78
C LEU A 21 9.98 -11.71 13.11
N SER A 22 10.75 -11.07 14.00
CA SER A 22 10.52 -9.69 14.42
C SER A 22 10.87 -8.65 13.33
N PHE A 23 11.79 -8.98 12.41
CA PHE A 23 12.15 -8.11 11.27
C PHE A 23 11.24 -8.29 10.04
N ALA A 24 10.41 -9.34 10.01
CA ALA A 24 9.54 -9.62 8.88
C ALA A 24 8.26 -8.74 8.82
N CYS A 25 8.02 -7.90 9.83
CA CYS A 25 6.81 -7.09 9.96
C CYS A 25 7.03 -5.59 9.62
N SER A 26 8.05 -5.26 8.82
CA SER A 26 8.24 -3.91 8.30
C SER A 26 7.43 -3.74 7.01
N SER A 27 6.12 -3.47 7.13
CA SER A 27 5.33 -3.03 5.98
C SER A 27 5.88 -1.70 5.46
N ARG A 28 6.07 -1.58 4.13
CA ARG A 28 6.47 -0.31 3.52
C ARG A 28 5.37 0.74 3.72
N THR A 29 5.78 1.94 4.09
CA THR A 29 4.87 3.09 4.20
C THR A 29 4.43 3.60 2.83
N TYR A 30 3.32 4.33 2.76
CA TYR A 30 2.88 5.04 1.55
C TYR A 30 4.03 5.77 0.84
N ASN A 31 4.77 6.59 1.60
CA ASN A 31 5.89 7.38 1.11
C ASN A 31 7.01 6.53 0.52
N GLU A 32 7.16 5.28 0.91
CA GLU A 32 8.15 4.37 0.32
C GLU A 32 7.63 3.70 -0.94
N ASN A 33 6.32 3.47 -1.02
CA ASN A 33 5.68 2.80 -2.15
C ASN A 33 5.54 3.70 -3.39
N ILE A 34 5.54 5.03 -3.22
CA ILE A 34 5.41 5.98 -4.35
C ILE A 34 6.76 6.40 -4.97
N LYS A 35 7.89 6.20 -4.28
CA LYS A 35 9.21 6.72 -4.71
C LYS A 35 9.61 6.31 -6.12
N ASP A 36 9.30 5.08 -6.51
CA ASP A 36 9.65 4.58 -7.83
C ASP A 36 8.81 5.28 -8.93
N ALA A 37 7.53 5.55 -8.63
CA ALA A 37 6.66 6.32 -9.52
C ALA A 37 7.09 7.80 -9.57
N GLU A 38 7.43 8.41 -8.44
CA GLU A 38 7.95 9.78 -8.37
C GLU A 38 9.24 9.92 -9.19
N LYS A 39 10.18 8.97 -9.07
CA LYS A 39 11.41 8.96 -9.85
C LYS A 39 11.10 8.91 -11.35
N LEU A 40 10.24 8.00 -11.79
CA LEU A 40 9.84 7.90 -13.20
C LEU A 40 9.20 9.20 -13.69
N PHE A 41 8.40 9.86 -12.85
CA PHE A 41 7.73 11.10 -13.22
C PHE A 41 8.68 12.29 -13.26
N PHE A 42 9.42 12.56 -12.19
CA PHE A 42 10.22 13.78 -12.05
C PHE A 42 11.61 13.69 -12.68
N VAL A 43 12.25 12.51 -12.65
CA VAL A 43 13.61 12.33 -13.15
C VAL A 43 13.58 11.86 -14.60
N ASP A 44 12.77 10.84 -14.88
CA ASP A 44 12.76 10.19 -16.20
C ASP A 44 11.72 10.81 -17.16
N ASN A 45 10.93 11.78 -16.69
CA ASN A 45 9.86 12.45 -17.43
C ASN A 45 8.91 11.45 -18.13
N ASN A 46 8.60 10.35 -17.45
CA ASN A 46 7.79 9.25 -17.96
C ASN A 46 6.51 9.07 -17.12
N PRO A 47 5.55 10.01 -17.23
CA PRO A 47 4.31 9.97 -16.45
C PRO A 47 3.45 8.72 -16.71
N TYR A 48 3.51 8.16 -17.92
CA TYR A 48 2.69 7.00 -18.25
C TYR A 48 3.17 5.74 -17.54
N GLU A 49 4.47 5.45 -17.54
CA GLU A 49 5.00 4.31 -16.78
C GLU A 49 4.87 4.52 -15.26
N ALA A 50 5.11 5.74 -14.78
CA ALA A 50 4.87 6.09 -13.38
C ALA A 50 3.42 5.76 -12.95
N SER A 51 2.44 6.06 -13.81
CA SER A 51 1.03 5.77 -13.52
C SER A 51 0.74 4.27 -13.38
N LYS A 52 1.43 3.40 -14.14
CA LYS A 52 1.21 1.96 -14.07
C LYS A 52 1.65 1.37 -12.74
N LEU A 53 2.79 1.82 -12.21
CA LEU A 53 3.27 1.38 -10.89
C LEU A 53 2.23 1.66 -9.80
N LEU A 54 1.59 2.83 -9.84
CA LEU A 54 0.56 3.17 -8.86
C LEU A 54 -0.75 2.41 -9.10
N ILE A 55 -1.14 2.15 -10.35
CA ILE A 55 -2.33 1.34 -10.66
C ILE A 55 -2.18 -0.10 -10.13
N GLU A 56 -0.97 -0.67 -10.14
CA GLU A 56 -0.75 -1.98 -9.53
C GLU A 56 -1.06 -1.96 -8.03
N LYS A 57 -0.66 -0.88 -7.34
CA LYS A 57 -0.95 -0.65 -5.91
C LYS A 57 -2.41 -0.35 -5.62
N VAL A 58 -3.18 0.12 -6.60
CA VAL A 58 -4.63 0.30 -6.45
C VAL A 58 -5.34 -1.03 -6.17
N ASN A 59 -4.80 -2.16 -6.61
CA ASN A 59 -5.41 -3.47 -6.33
C ASN A 59 -5.15 -3.95 -4.89
N ASP A 60 -4.16 -3.38 -4.21
CA ASP A 60 -3.93 -3.64 -2.80
C ASP A 60 -5.00 -2.88 -2.00
N GLU A 61 -6.01 -3.59 -1.48
CA GLU A 61 -7.10 -3.00 -0.68
C GLU A 61 -6.58 -2.56 0.71
N ASN A 62 -5.76 -1.50 0.74
CA ASN A 62 -5.21 -0.89 1.94
C ASN A 62 -5.75 0.53 2.15
N GLU A 63 -5.39 1.16 3.28
CA GLU A 63 -5.85 2.50 3.65
C GLU A 63 -5.46 3.59 2.64
N ASP A 64 -4.36 3.38 1.92
CA ASP A 64 -3.79 4.29 0.93
C ASP A 64 -4.36 4.09 -0.48
N GLN A 65 -5.24 3.10 -0.69
CA GLN A 65 -5.80 2.76 -1.99
C GLN A 65 -6.35 3.98 -2.75
N ILE A 66 -7.06 4.88 -2.03
CA ILE A 66 -7.61 6.10 -2.63
C ILE A 66 -6.52 7.07 -3.05
N LEU A 67 -5.44 7.20 -2.26
CA LEU A 67 -4.29 8.05 -2.59
C LEU A 67 -3.60 7.55 -3.85
N TYR A 68 -3.34 6.24 -3.96
CA TYR A 68 -2.78 5.64 -5.17
C TYR A 68 -3.65 5.91 -6.40
N MET A 69 -4.99 5.83 -6.27
CA MET A 69 -5.89 6.18 -7.37
C MET A 69 -5.79 7.65 -7.78
N LEU A 70 -5.72 8.58 -6.82
CA LEU A 70 -5.64 10.01 -7.12
C LEU A 70 -4.33 10.37 -7.84
N GLU A 71 -3.20 9.83 -7.37
CA GLU A 71 -1.90 10.03 -8.00
C GLU A 71 -1.81 9.36 -9.37
N ALA A 72 -2.27 8.12 -9.52
CA ALA A 72 -2.34 7.45 -10.82
C ALA A 72 -3.19 8.25 -11.82
N GLY A 73 -4.33 8.77 -11.39
CA GLY A 73 -5.19 9.65 -12.19
C GLY A 73 -4.47 10.92 -12.64
N HIS A 74 -3.65 11.52 -11.76
CA HIS A 74 -2.86 12.72 -12.05
C HIS A 74 -1.75 12.43 -13.05
N LEU A 75 -1.00 11.35 -12.86
CA LEU A 75 0.04 10.93 -13.79
C LEU A 75 -0.53 10.59 -15.18
N LEU A 76 -1.71 9.98 -15.25
CA LEU A 76 -2.41 9.77 -16.51
C LEU A 76 -2.83 11.09 -17.20
N GLN A 77 -3.20 12.14 -16.45
CA GLN A 77 -3.43 13.48 -17.02
C GLN A 77 -2.14 14.04 -17.63
N ALA A 78 -1.03 13.98 -16.88
CA ALA A 78 0.27 14.44 -17.34
C ALA A 78 0.74 13.68 -18.59
N ALA A 79 0.39 12.41 -18.73
CA ALA A 79 0.64 11.59 -19.93
C ALA A 79 -0.35 11.81 -21.09
N GLY A 80 -1.32 12.74 -20.97
CA GLY A 80 -2.37 12.97 -21.97
C GLY A 80 -3.41 11.85 -22.07
N LYS A 81 -3.44 10.91 -21.12
CA LYS A 81 -4.37 9.77 -21.08
C LYS A 81 -5.67 10.12 -20.34
N TYR A 82 -6.33 11.18 -20.77
CA TYR A 82 -7.47 11.79 -20.07
C TYR A 82 -8.64 10.83 -19.80
N GLN A 83 -8.97 9.95 -20.76
CA GLN A 83 -10.05 8.99 -20.57
C GLN A 83 -9.70 7.91 -19.53
N ALA A 84 -8.44 7.48 -19.49
CA ALA A 84 -7.98 6.55 -18.47
C ALA A 84 -7.97 7.22 -17.09
N SER A 85 -7.45 8.45 -17.01
CA SER A 85 -7.47 9.27 -15.80
C SER A 85 -8.89 9.44 -15.23
N LYS A 86 -9.86 9.82 -16.09
CA LYS A 86 -11.26 9.95 -15.69
C LYS A 86 -11.82 8.67 -15.08
N LYS A 87 -11.52 7.51 -15.66
CA LYS A 87 -11.96 6.22 -15.12
C LYS A 87 -11.40 5.96 -13.73
N VAL A 88 -10.13 6.26 -13.51
CA VAL A 88 -9.47 6.12 -12.20
C VAL A 88 -10.09 7.06 -11.18
N TYR A 89 -10.30 8.34 -11.51
CA TYR A 89 -10.95 9.28 -10.59
C TYR A 89 -12.39 8.90 -10.24
N LEU A 90 -13.17 8.41 -11.20
CA LEU A 90 -14.52 7.90 -10.93
C LEU A 90 -14.49 6.67 -10.01
N LEU A 91 -13.46 5.82 -10.10
CA LEU A 91 -13.28 4.70 -9.20
C LEU A 91 -12.93 5.19 -7.77
N ALA A 92 -12.02 6.16 -7.65
CA ALA A 92 -11.67 6.78 -6.38
C ALA A 92 -12.90 7.41 -5.71
N GLN A 93 -13.72 8.14 -6.48
CA GLN A 93 -14.96 8.72 -5.99
C GLN A 93 -15.90 7.65 -5.41
N ARG A 94 -16.14 6.56 -6.14
CA ARG A 94 -16.99 5.47 -5.64
C ARG A 94 -16.46 4.84 -4.35
N LYS A 95 -15.14 4.68 -4.22
CA LYS A 95 -14.51 4.16 -2.99
C LYS A 95 -14.68 5.12 -1.82
N VAL A 96 -14.54 6.44 -2.04
CA VAL A 96 -14.82 7.47 -1.03
C VAL A 96 -16.28 7.39 -0.58
N ASP A 97 -17.23 7.36 -1.51
CA ASP A 97 -18.65 7.28 -1.21
C ASP A 97 -19.01 6.03 -0.37
N GLN A 98 -18.41 4.88 -0.72
CA GLN A 98 -18.55 3.63 0.03
C GLN A 98 -18.03 3.77 1.47
N LYS A 99 -16.84 4.37 1.64
CA LYS A 99 -16.23 4.55 2.97
C LYS A 99 -17.07 5.49 3.85
N LEU A 100 -17.57 6.59 3.29
CA LEU A 100 -18.45 7.53 4.00
C LEU A 100 -19.76 6.87 4.45
N LYS A 101 -20.36 6.02 3.61
CA LYS A 101 -21.56 5.26 3.98
C LYS A 101 -21.30 4.28 5.12
N SER A 102 -20.14 3.62 5.11
CA SER A 102 -19.72 2.70 6.17
C SER A 102 -19.59 3.43 7.51
N VAL A 103 -18.86 4.56 7.54
CA VAL A 103 -18.70 5.38 8.74
C VAL A 103 -20.05 5.86 9.27
N SER A 104 -20.95 6.31 8.39
CA SER A 104 -22.29 6.75 8.80
C SER A 104 -23.10 5.62 9.46
N THR A 105 -22.95 4.40 8.96
CA THR A 105 -23.61 3.20 9.50
C THR A 105 -23.02 2.81 10.85
N GLU A 106 -21.69 2.87 10.98
CA GLU A 106 -20.99 2.60 12.24
C GLU A 106 -21.40 3.61 13.32
N VAL A 107 -21.40 4.91 13.01
CA VAL A 107 -21.86 5.96 13.93
C VAL A 107 -23.32 5.74 14.33
N PHE A 108 -24.19 5.39 13.39
CA PHE A 108 -25.59 5.09 13.71
C PHE A 108 -25.70 3.90 14.68
N SER A 109 -24.94 2.83 14.48
CA SER A 109 -24.94 1.65 15.37
C SER A 109 -24.40 1.93 16.78
N LEU A 110 -23.59 2.97 16.95
CA LEU A 110 -23.10 3.42 18.25
C LEU A 110 -24.09 4.35 18.98
N LEU A 111 -25.04 4.95 18.25
CA LEU A 111 -26.01 5.92 18.77
C LEU A 111 -27.44 5.37 18.89
N SER A 112 -27.72 4.19 18.33
CA SER A 112 -29.00 3.46 18.41
C SER A 112 -29.05 2.51 19.58
#